data_AF-A0A2V7AR67-F1
#
_entry.id   AF-A0A2V7AR67-F1
#
_cell.length_a   1.000
_cell.length_b   1.000
_cell.length_c   1.000
_cell.angle_alpha   90.00
_cell.angle_beta   90.00
_cell.angle_gamma   90.00
#
_symmetry.space_group_name_H-M   'P 1'
#
loop_
_entity.id
_entity.type
_entity.pdbx_description
1 polymer ?
#
loop_
_entity_poly.entity_id
_entity_poly.type
_entity_poly.pdbx_seq_one_letter_code
_entity_poly.pdbx_strand_id
1 'polypeptide(L)'
;MTPDAGRRGRLVGFDWLRGIALFLVVLRHVLEVTNLPVTRDVLVLDQGQLGVALFCAMAGFFALGGSQPVGRWALDRARRLFPAYWIVTAALFAANAVTSYKPASLSLFVSQMLGLGYFTHGGEHLINVPSWFLSLILTCYAIAAVVRGLPRRRTVLAALLVVSVALVVLRVQTDFTRQILAFVGGMSLRTFAVPALSGRLRAGLVVLLAGVPWLEPDFGYAAWALAAMIIAEAAAWPDGAIVRFIADYSYEMFLVHGPIVVLFVRMIHLPLPWALGLALIATVVTAIALHRGVLWMESLAARGQRSPSPVLIAPPR
;
A
#
# COMPACT_ATOMS: atom_id res chain seq x y z
N MET A 1 -6.53 17.76 5.18
CA MET A 1 -7.90 17.35 4.79
C MET A 1 -8.89 18.39 5.29
N THR A 2 -9.76 18.92 4.43
CA THR A 2 -10.91 19.71 4.89
C THR A 2 -11.93 18.78 5.54
N PRO A 3 -12.51 19.12 6.72
CA PRO A 3 -13.48 18.27 7.42
C PRO A 3 -14.70 17.84 6.58
N ASP A 4 -15.06 18.61 5.55
CA ASP A 4 -16.29 18.38 4.76
C ASP A 4 -16.14 17.46 3.53
N ALA A 5 -14.91 17.07 3.15
CA ALA A 5 -14.72 16.05 2.13
C ALA A 5 -14.92 14.61 2.67
N GLY A 6 -15.04 14.45 4.00
CA GLY A 6 -15.00 13.18 4.73
C GLY A 6 -16.31 12.40 4.83
N ARG A 7 -17.44 12.91 4.32
CA ARG A 7 -18.75 12.22 4.32
C ARG A 7 -19.20 11.66 2.98
N ARG A 8 -18.33 11.61 1.96
CA ARG A 8 -18.57 10.69 0.84
C ARG A 8 -18.37 9.28 1.39
N GLY A 9 -19.49 8.56 1.58
CA GLY A 9 -19.62 7.30 2.32
C GLY A 9 -18.32 6.51 2.49
N ARG A 10 -17.75 6.60 3.69
CA ARG A 10 -16.60 5.79 4.11
C ARG A 10 -16.95 4.31 3.87
N LEU A 11 -16.15 3.62 3.08
CA LEU A 11 -16.36 2.21 2.78
C LEU A 11 -15.77 1.36 3.91
N VAL A 12 -16.56 1.12 4.97
CA VAL A 12 -16.11 0.44 6.21
C VAL A 12 -15.47 -0.93 5.91
N GLY A 13 -16.00 -1.69 4.95
CA GLY A 13 -15.41 -2.97 4.55
C GLY A 13 -13.98 -2.83 3.99
N PHE A 14 -13.68 -1.73 3.29
CA PHE A 14 -12.32 -1.48 2.79
C PHE A 14 -11.35 -1.08 3.91
N ASP A 15 -11.84 -0.48 4.98
CA ASP A 15 -11.02 -0.19 6.16
C ASP A 15 -10.66 -1.47 6.92
N TRP A 16 -11.61 -2.41 7.02
CA TRP A 16 -11.32 -3.77 7.48
C TRP A 16 -10.27 -4.45 6.60
N LEU A 17 -10.39 -4.38 5.27
CA LEU A 17 -9.39 -4.95 4.36
C LEU A 17 -8.01 -4.31 4.54
N ARG A 18 -7.91 -3.00 4.80
CA ARG A 18 -6.63 -2.35 5.14
C ARG A 18 -6.03 -2.91 6.42
N GLY A 19 -6.85 -3.08 7.45
CA GLY A 19 -6.40 -3.67 8.72
C GLY A 19 -5.93 -5.12 8.56
N ILE A 20 -6.68 -5.94 7.82
CA ILE A 20 -6.31 -7.32 7.51
C ILE A 20 -5.01 -7.35 6.70
N ALA A 21 -4.90 -6.54 5.65
CA ALA A 21 -3.71 -6.47 4.81
C ALA A 21 -2.46 -6.09 5.63
N LEU A 22 -2.57 -5.07 6.49
CA LEU A 22 -1.50 -4.67 7.38
C LEU A 22 -1.12 -5.80 8.35
N PHE A 23 -2.10 -6.43 8.99
CA PHE A 23 -1.88 -7.52 9.92
C PHE A 23 -1.12 -8.68 9.26
N LEU A 24 -1.52 -9.09 8.06
CA LEU A 24 -0.86 -10.19 7.33
C LEU A 24 0.61 -9.87 7.00
N VAL A 25 0.91 -8.63 6.59
CA VAL A 25 2.28 -8.18 6.31
C VAL A 25 3.13 -8.17 7.59
N VAL A 26 2.59 -7.61 8.68
CA VAL A 26 3.27 -7.55 9.98
C VAL A 26 3.52 -8.95 10.52
N LEU A 27 2.52 -9.83 10.46
CA LEU A 27 2.64 -11.21 10.91
C LEU A 27 3.77 -11.93 10.16
N ARG A 28 3.82 -11.80 8.83
CA ARG A 28 4.89 -12.39 8.02
C ARG A 28 6.27 -11.90 8.45
N HIS A 29 6.45 -10.59 8.63
CA HIS A 29 7.73 -10.04 9.10
C HIS A 29 8.10 -10.52 10.50
N VAL A 30 7.13 -10.63 11.42
CA VAL A 30 7.38 -11.18 12.75
C VAL A 30 7.86 -12.62 12.66
N LEU A 31 7.21 -13.46 11.86
CA LEU A 31 7.63 -14.85 11.68
C LEU A 31 9.06 -14.95 11.10
N GLU A 32 9.37 -14.13 10.08
CA GLU A 32 10.71 -14.08 9.48
C GLU A 32 11.79 -13.61 10.47
N VAL A 33 11.53 -12.53 11.20
CA VAL A 33 12.52 -11.96 12.12
C VAL A 33 12.80 -12.89 13.30
N THR A 34 11.78 -13.62 13.75
CA THR A 34 11.85 -14.58 14.86
C THR A 34 12.31 -15.98 14.46
N ASN A 35 12.52 -16.23 13.15
CA ASN A 35 12.81 -17.55 12.58
C ASN A 35 11.77 -18.62 12.96
N LEU A 36 10.52 -18.21 13.24
CA LEU A 36 9.44 -19.15 13.47
C LEU A 36 9.04 -19.80 12.14
N PRO A 37 8.66 -21.09 12.13
CA PRO A 37 8.28 -21.77 10.91
C PRO A 37 7.09 -21.06 10.28
N VAL A 38 7.26 -20.67 9.02
CA VAL A 38 6.16 -20.14 8.23
C VAL A 38 5.35 -21.33 7.77
N THR A 39 4.19 -21.52 8.39
CA THR A 39 3.19 -22.46 7.88
C THR A 39 2.68 -21.90 6.55
N ARG A 40 3.14 -22.50 5.44
CA ARG A 40 2.47 -22.34 4.13
C ARG A 40 1.10 -23.04 4.10
N ASP A 41 0.70 -23.62 5.22
CA ASP A 41 -0.47 -24.49 5.36
C ASP A 41 -1.80 -23.73 5.34
N VAL A 42 -1.80 -22.40 5.56
CA VAL A 42 -3.03 -21.59 5.45
C VAL A 42 -3.20 -21.15 3.99
N LEU A 43 -4.08 -21.84 3.26
CA LEU A 43 -4.46 -21.55 1.87
C LEU A 43 -3.33 -21.66 0.82
N VAL A 44 -2.19 -22.28 1.16
CA VAL A 44 -1.05 -22.48 0.23
C VAL A 44 -0.36 -21.15 -0.17
N LEU A 45 -0.61 -20.07 0.56
CA LEU A 45 -0.12 -18.73 0.20
C LEU A 45 0.75 -18.11 1.30
N ASP A 46 1.72 -17.31 0.88
CA ASP A 46 2.47 -16.45 1.79
C ASP A 46 1.56 -15.33 2.33
N GLN A 47 1.39 -15.25 3.65
CA GLN A 47 0.47 -14.29 4.25
C GLN A 47 0.87 -12.84 3.91
N GLY A 48 2.16 -12.52 3.92
CA GLY A 48 2.65 -11.17 3.62
C GLY A 48 2.35 -10.76 2.19
N GLN A 49 2.59 -11.64 1.22
CA GLN A 49 2.27 -11.40 -0.18
C GLN A 49 0.76 -11.26 -0.44
N LEU A 50 -0.09 -11.99 0.31
CA LEU A 50 -1.54 -11.79 0.26
C LEU A 50 -1.95 -10.41 0.80
N GLY A 51 -1.32 -9.96 1.89
CA GLY A 51 -1.52 -8.60 2.41
C GLY A 51 -1.13 -7.53 1.40
N VAL A 52 -0.01 -7.70 0.69
CA VAL A 52 0.41 -6.81 -0.40
C VAL A 52 -0.60 -6.84 -1.56
N ALA A 53 -1.14 -8.00 -1.91
CA ALA A 53 -2.15 -8.13 -2.97
C ALA A 53 -3.45 -7.40 -2.62
N LEU A 54 -3.89 -7.48 -1.36
CA LEU A 54 -5.03 -6.71 -0.86
C LEU A 54 -4.78 -5.20 -0.98
N PHE A 55 -3.60 -4.71 -0.58
CA PHE A 55 -3.25 -3.29 -0.77
C PHE A 55 -3.24 -2.89 -2.24
N CYS A 56 -2.66 -3.72 -3.12
CA CYS A 56 -2.61 -3.47 -4.55
C CYS A 56 -4.01 -3.44 -5.18
N ALA A 57 -4.86 -4.43 -4.88
CA ALA A 57 -6.22 -4.49 -5.40
C ALA A 57 -7.07 -3.29 -4.95
N MET A 58 -7.01 -2.92 -3.67
CA MET A 58 -7.67 -1.71 -3.16
C MET A 58 -7.13 -0.45 -3.83
N ALA A 59 -5.80 -0.33 -3.98
CA ALA A 59 -5.19 0.81 -4.63
C ALA A 59 -5.65 0.95 -6.09
N GLY A 60 -5.75 -0.16 -6.82
CA GLY A 60 -6.27 -0.19 -8.19
C GLY A 60 -7.74 0.24 -8.27
N PHE A 61 -8.59 -0.30 -7.40
CA PHE A 61 -10.01 0.09 -7.35
C PHE A 61 -10.20 1.59 -7.12
N PHE A 62 -9.44 2.19 -6.20
CA PHE A 62 -9.50 3.63 -5.95
C PHE A 62 -8.75 4.48 -6.98
N ALA A 63 -7.82 3.90 -7.74
CA ALA A 63 -7.04 4.63 -8.75
C ALA A 63 -7.90 5.17 -9.88
N LEU A 64 -8.96 4.45 -10.28
CA LEU A 64 -9.91 4.87 -11.32
C LEU A 64 -11.10 5.67 -10.78
N GLY A 65 -11.16 5.92 -9.47
CA GLY A 65 -12.17 6.78 -8.86
C GLY A 65 -11.97 8.27 -9.21
N GLY A 66 -13.07 9.02 -9.19
CA GLY A 66 -13.06 10.49 -9.30
C GLY A 66 -12.77 11.07 -10.69
N SER A 67 -13.13 12.34 -10.88
CA SER A 67 -13.04 13.09 -12.15
C SER A 67 -11.78 13.95 -12.29
N GLN A 68 -10.82 13.86 -11.36
CA GLN A 68 -9.63 14.71 -11.37
C GLN A 68 -8.74 14.45 -12.60
N PRO A 69 -8.09 15.51 -13.16
CA PRO A 69 -7.07 15.35 -14.19
C PRO A 69 -5.92 14.44 -13.74
N VAL A 70 -5.34 13.69 -14.69
CA VAL A 70 -4.33 12.65 -14.40
C VAL A 70 -3.12 13.21 -13.65
N GLY A 71 -2.58 14.35 -14.09
CA GLY A 71 -1.40 14.96 -13.46
C GLY A 71 -1.64 15.35 -12.00
N ARG A 72 -2.81 15.96 -11.71
CA ARG A 72 -3.19 16.32 -10.33
C ARG A 72 -3.42 15.09 -9.47
N TRP A 73 -4.12 14.08 -10.01
CA TRP A 73 -4.31 12.79 -9.32
C TRP A 73 -2.96 12.14 -8.98
N ALA A 74 -2.02 12.09 -9.92
CA ALA A 74 -0.71 11.47 -9.71
C ALA A 74 0.10 12.23 -8.66
N LEU A 75 0.10 13.56 -8.71
CA LEU A 75 0.76 14.42 -7.73
C LEU A 75 0.15 14.25 -6.33
N ASP A 76 -1.18 14.16 -6.22
CA ASP A 76 -1.86 13.93 -4.94
C ASP A 76 -1.48 12.56 -4.34
N ARG A 77 -1.27 11.53 -5.18
CA ARG A 77 -0.75 10.23 -4.73
C ARG A 77 0.70 10.32 -4.27
N ALA A 78 1.56 10.97 -5.05
CA ALA A 78 2.97 11.15 -4.71
C ALA A 78 3.13 11.91 -3.38
N ARG A 79 2.44 13.05 -3.23
CA ARG A 79 2.46 13.87 -2.00
C ARG A 79 1.99 13.11 -0.77
N ARG A 80 1.09 12.14 -0.92
CA ARG A 80 0.63 11.31 0.19
C ARG A 80 1.66 10.26 0.62
N LEU A 81 2.42 9.70 -0.32
CA LEU A 81 3.36 8.60 -0.03
C LEU A 81 4.72 9.14 0.43
N PHE A 82 5.30 10.05 -0.35
CA PHE A 82 6.71 10.38 -0.24
C PHE A 82 7.14 11.02 1.09
N PRO A 83 6.39 11.93 1.73
CA PRO A 83 6.86 12.58 2.96
C PRO A 83 7.15 11.60 4.10
N ALA A 84 6.21 10.72 4.44
CA ALA A 84 6.40 9.72 5.48
C ALA A 84 7.52 8.73 5.11
N TYR A 85 7.52 8.29 3.85
CA TYR A 85 8.54 7.38 3.31
C TYR A 85 9.95 7.97 3.36
N TRP A 86 10.13 9.24 3.00
CA TRP A 86 11.41 9.94 3.04
C TRP A 86 11.96 10.05 4.45
N ILE A 87 11.12 10.41 5.43
CA ILE A 87 11.53 10.46 6.83
C ILE A 87 12.03 9.10 7.29
N VAL A 88 11.26 8.03 7.06
CA VAL A 88 11.64 6.68 7.46
C VAL A 88 12.91 6.23 6.75
N THR A 89 13.01 6.46 5.43
CA THR A 89 14.19 6.08 4.65
C THR A 89 15.44 6.81 5.16
N ALA A 90 15.38 8.13 5.35
CA ALA A 90 16.49 8.90 5.90
C ALA A 90 16.90 8.41 7.30
N ALA A 91 15.95 8.14 8.18
CA ALA A 91 16.21 7.60 9.51
C ALA A 91 16.90 6.23 9.46
N LEU A 92 16.48 5.34 8.56
CA LEU A 92 17.10 4.02 8.39
C LEU A 92 18.52 4.10 7.81
N PHE A 93 18.78 5.02 6.87
CA PHE A 93 20.14 5.25 6.39
C PHE A 93 21.04 5.84 7.47
N ALA A 94 20.53 6.77 8.29
CA ALA A 94 21.26 7.29 9.43
C ALA A 94 21.59 6.17 10.45
N ALA A 95 20.60 5.34 10.79
CA ALA A 95 20.81 4.18 11.67
C ALA A 95 21.80 3.17 11.07
N ASN A 96 21.74 2.92 9.77
CA ASN A 96 22.67 2.04 9.07
C ASN A 96 24.10 2.62 9.04
N ALA A 97 24.26 3.95 8.91
CA ALA A 97 25.56 4.60 8.96
C ALA A 97 26.22 4.46 10.35
N VAL A 98 25.42 4.45 11.42
CA VAL A 98 25.91 4.24 12.80
C VAL A 98 26.23 2.77 13.07
N THR A 99 25.39 1.85 12.61
CA THR A 99 25.51 0.42 12.93
C THR A 99 26.36 -0.37 11.92
N SER A 100 26.63 0.20 10.74
CA SER A 100 27.26 -0.49 9.61
C SER A 100 26.57 -1.81 9.24
N TYR A 101 25.25 -1.89 9.41
CA TYR A 101 24.47 -3.12 9.22
C TYR A 101 24.55 -3.66 7.78
N LYS A 102 24.49 -2.78 6.78
CA LYS A 102 24.66 -3.10 5.35
C LYS A 102 25.51 -2.03 4.65
N PRO A 103 26.27 -2.39 3.59
CA PRO A 103 26.95 -1.40 2.78
C PRO A 103 25.93 -0.46 2.12
N ALA A 104 26.16 0.85 2.25
CA ALA A 104 25.29 1.88 1.69
C ALA A 104 26.10 2.82 0.78
N SER A 105 25.66 2.98 -0.46
CA SER A 105 26.19 3.97 -1.39
C SER A 105 25.26 5.18 -1.51
N LEU A 106 25.80 6.32 -1.96
CA LEU A 106 24.98 7.49 -2.27
C LEU A 106 23.95 7.20 -3.37
N SER A 107 24.30 6.37 -4.37
CA SER A 107 23.37 5.96 -5.44
C SER A 107 22.19 5.16 -4.89
N LEU A 108 22.43 4.28 -3.92
CA LEU A 108 21.39 3.50 -3.25
C LEU A 108 20.47 4.42 -2.44
N PHE A 109 21.05 5.38 -1.70
CA PHE A 109 20.27 6.37 -0.95
C PHE A 109 19.35 7.17 -1.87
N VAL A 110 19.90 7.79 -2.92
CA VAL A 110 19.12 8.59 -3.87
C VAL A 110 18.05 7.74 -4.56
N SER A 111 18.40 6.53 -4.99
CA SER A 111 17.44 5.63 -5.64
C SER A 111 16.29 5.22 -4.71
N GLN A 112 16.59 4.89 -3.45
CA GLN A 112 15.54 4.62 -2.46
C GLN A 112 14.71 5.87 -2.21
N MET A 113 15.30 7.06 -2.06
CA MET A 113 14.53 8.31 -1.89
C MET A 113 13.57 8.57 -3.06
N LEU A 114 13.93 8.19 -4.29
CA LEU A 114 13.04 8.30 -5.46
C LEU A 114 12.01 7.17 -5.59
N GLY A 115 12.08 6.14 -4.74
CA GLY A 115 11.23 4.95 -4.82
C GLY A 115 11.60 4.02 -5.98
N LEU A 116 12.85 4.06 -6.44
CA LEU A 116 13.38 3.24 -7.54
C LEU A 116 14.38 2.17 -7.05
N GLY A 117 14.54 2.03 -5.73
CA GLY A 117 15.55 1.19 -5.10
C GLY A 117 15.55 -0.24 -5.61
N TYR A 118 14.37 -0.87 -5.71
CA TYR A 118 14.27 -2.27 -6.13
C TYR A 118 14.71 -2.48 -7.59
N PHE A 119 14.31 -1.61 -8.51
CA PHE A 119 14.65 -1.77 -9.93
C PHE A 119 16.12 -1.52 -10.23
N THR A 120 16.80 -0.75 -9.39
CA THR A 120 18.19 -0.32 -9.62
C THR A 120 19.21 -1.15 -8.84
N HIS A 121 18.86 -1.61 -7.64
CA HIS A 121 19.78 -2.31 -6.74
C HIS A 121 19.25 -3.68 -6.28
N GLY A 122 18.07 -4.13 -6.74
CA GLY A 122 17.47 -5.38 -6.30
C GLY A 122 16.95 -5.34 -4.85
N GLY A 123 16.32 -6.43 -4.41
CA GLY A 123 15.70 -6.51 -3.07
C GLY A 123 16.70 -6.70 -1.92
N GLU A 124 17.74 -7.50 -2.12
CA GLU A 124 18.68 -7.91 -1.06
C GLU A 124 19.53 -6.74 -0.53
N HIS A 125 19.86 -5.80 -1.41
CA HIS A 125 20.71 -4.65 -1.11
C HIS A 125 19.94 -3.47 -0.51
N LEU A 126 18.63 -3.59 -0.31
CA LEU A 126 17.85 -2.47 0.25
C LEU A 126 18.13 -2.29 1.75
N ILE A 127 18.42 -1.04 2.14
CA ILE A 127 18.41 -0.59 3.54
C ILE A 127 16.97 -0.52 4.06
N ASN A 128 16.09 0.24 3.40
CA ASN A 128 14.67 0.28 3.71
C ASN A 128 13.93 -0.81 2.92
N VAL A 129 13.72 -1.99 3.51
CA VAL A 129 13.02 -3.11 2.85
C VAL A 129 11.68 -2.69 2.23
N PRO A 130 10.77 -1.96 2.94
CA PRO A 130 9.55 -1.39 2.33
C PRO A 130 9.70 -0.62 1.01
N SER A 131 10.90 -0.18 0.62
CA SER A 131 11.15 0.48 -0.67
C SER A 131 10.87 -0.42 -1.90
N TRP A 132 10.89 -1.75 -1.75
CA TRP A 132 10.45 -2.64 -2.84
C TRP A 132 8.96 -2.46 -3.14
N PHE A 133 8.14 -2.36 -2.10
CA PHE A 133 6.70 -2.12 -2.25
C PHE A 133 6.45 -0.71 -2.80
N LEU A 134 7.26 0.28 -2.42
CA LEU A 134 7.15 1.61 -3.02
C LEU A 134 7.45 1.58 -4.54
N SER A 135 8.47 0.84 -4.96
CA SER A 135 8.80 0.67 -6.38
C SER A 135 7.62 0.03 -7.14
N LEU A 136 7.03 -1.02 -6.57
CA LEU A 136 5.83 -1.67 -7.09
C LEU A 136 4.63 -0.72 -7.20
N ILE A 137 4.28 0.01 -6.13
CA ILE A 137 3.08 0.86 -6.14
C ILE A 137 3.24 2.07 -7.09
N LEU A 138 4.45 2.59 -7.27
CA LEU A 138 4.73 3.63 -8.26
C LEU A 138 4.52 3.10 -9.68
N THR A 139 4.97 1.90 -9.99
CA THR A 139 4.67 1.22 -11.27
C THR A 139 3.18 1.05 -11.47
N CYS A 140 2.45 0.57 -10.46
CA CYS A 140 1.00 0.44 -10.50
C CYS A 140 0.30 1.80 -10.74
N TYR A 141 0.75 2.88 -10.11
CA TYR A 141 0.20 4.21 -10.36
C TYR A 141 0.56 4.79 -11.73
N ALA A 142 1.72 4.45 -12.30
CA ALA A 142 2.04 4.76 -13.68
C ALA A 142 1.07 4.05 -14.64
N ILE A 143 0.80 2.75 -14.42
CA ILE A 143 -0.21 1.99 -15.18
C ILE A 143 -1.58 2.67 -15.08
N ALA A 144 -2.02 3.04 -13.88
CA ALA A 144 -3.30 3.73 -13.69
C ALA A 144 -3.33 5.11 -14.36
N ALA A 145 -2.22 5.88 -14.36
CA ALA A 145 -2.14 7.14 -15.06
C ALA A 145 -2.37 6.98 -16.57
N VAL A 146 -1.75 5.96 -17.18
CA VAL A 146 -1.96 5.60 -18.58
C VAL A 146 -3.42 5.24 -18.84
N VAL A 147 -4.02 4.36 -18.03
CA VAL A 147 -5.44 3.98 -18.17
C VAL A 147 -6.36 5.21 -18.05
N ARG A 148 -6.10 6.12 -17.10
CA ARG A 148 -6.93 7.32 -16.90
C ARG A 148 -6.83 8.30 -18.08
N GLY A 149 -5.65 8.41 -18.70
CA GLY A 149 -5.37 9.33 -19.80
C GLY A 149 -5.95 8.89 -21.15
N LEU A 150 -6.24 7.61 -21.33
CA LEU A 150 -6.76 7.07 -22.59
C LEU A 150 -8.30 7.07 -22.65
N PRO A 151 -8.91 7.34 -23.82
CA PRO A 151 -10.36 7.36 -23.97
C PRO A 151 -10.98 5.94 -23.91
N ARG A 152 -10.27 4.92 -24.39
CA ARG A 152 -10.74 3.52 -24.46
C ARG A 152 -10.38 2.71 -23.22
N ARG A 153 -10.71 3.24 -22.03
CA ARG A 153 -10.28 2.67 -20.73
C ARG A 153 -10.58 1.18 -20.58
N ARG A 154 -11.79 0.74 -20.97
CA ARG A 154 -12.21 -0.67 -20.89
C ARG A 154 -11.34 -1.59 -21.73
N THR A 155 -11.04 -1.20 -22.97
CA THR A 155 -10.18 -1.97 -23.88
C THR A 155 -8.75 -2.04 -23.36
N VAL A 156 -8.21 -0.92 -22.87
CA VAL A 156 -6.86 -0.88 -22.29
C VAL A 156 -6.76 -1.77 -21.06
N LEU A 157 -7.76 -1.74 -20.17
CA LEU A 157 -7.80 -2.62 -19.00
C LEU A 157 -7.91 -4.10 -19.38
N ALA A 158 -8.73 -4.45 -20.38
CA ALA A 158 -8.81 -5.82 -20.87
C ALA A 158 -7.45 -6.30 -21.42
N ALA A 159 -6.77 -5.46 -22.20
CA ALA A 159 -5.42 -5.78 -22.69
C ALA A 159 -4.41 -5.93 -21.55
N LEU A 160 -4.44 -5.03 -20.55
CA LEU A 160 -3.57 -5.11 -19.38
C LEU A 160 -3.84 -6.37 -18.53
N LEU A 161 -5.09 -6.80 -18.39
CA LEU A 161 -5.44 -8.05 -17.73
C LEU A 161 -4.85 -9.24 -18.48
N VAL A 162 -5.04 -9.31 -19.80
CA VAL A 162 -4.49 -10.39 -20.64
C VAL A 162 -2.96 -10.43 -20.53
N VAL A 163 -2.29 -9.28 -20.63
CA VAL A 163 -0.83 -9.19 -20.49
C VAL A 163 -0.40 -9.62 -19.08
N SER A 164 -1.06 -9.14 -18.03
CA SER A 164 -0.71 -9.51 -16.64
C SER A 164 -0.89 -11.01 -16.38
N VAL A 165 -1.97 -11.60 -16.90
CA VAL A 165 -2.20 -13.06 -16.83
C VAL A 165 -1.10 -13.79 -17.59
N ALA A 166 -0.78 -13.39 -18.82
CA ALA A 166 0.29 -14.00 -19.60
C ALA A 166 1.64 -13.93 -18.88
N LEU A 167 1.99 -12.79 -18.27
CA LEU A 167 3.23 -12.63 -17.51
C LEU A 167 3.28 -13.54 -16.27
N VAL A 168 2.15 -13.74 -15.58
CA VAL A 168 2.06 -14.69 -14.46
C VAL A 168 2.23 -16.13 -14.95
N VAL A 169 1.54 -16.53 -16.03
CA VAL A 169 1.69 -17.87 -16.65
C VAL A 169 3.14 -18.13 -17.08
N LEU A 170 3.78 -17.14 -17.70
CA LEU A 170 5.17 -17.21 -18.15
C LEU A 170 6.18 -17.03 -17.00
N ARG A 171 5.72 -16.85 -15.76
CA ARG A 171 6.52 -16.66 -14.55
C ARG A 171 7.55 -15.54 -14.65
N VAL A 172 7.24 -14.49 -15.39
CA VAL A 172 8.09 -13.30 -15.50
C VAL A 172 7.95 -12.50 -14.22
N GLN A 173 9.02 -12.41 -13.42
CA GLN A 173 9.05 -11.67 -12.14
C GLN A 173 7.78 -11.87 -11.30
N THR A 174 7.47 -13.13 -10.99
CA THR A 174 6.21 -13.56 -10.35
C THR A 174 5.82 -12.73 -9.13
N ASP A 175 6.77 -12.34 -8.29
CA ASP A 175 6.51 -11.53 -7.10
C ASP A 175 5.94 -10.14 -7.43
N PHE A 176 6.28 -9.57 -8.58
CA PHE A 176 5.74 -8.29 -9.04
C PHE A 176 4.48 -8.47 -9.86
N THR A 177 4.49 -9.41 -10.81
CA THR A 177 3.42 -9.54 -11.80
C THR A 177 2.11 -10.01 -11.18
N ARG A 178 2.15 -10.85 -10.14
CA ARG A 178 0.96 -11.25 -9.36
C ARG A 178 0.32 -10.05 -8.64
N GLN A 179 1.13 -9.11 -8.15
CA GLN A 179 0.66 -7.92 -7.44
C GLN A 179 0.10 -6.86 -8.41
N ILE A 180 0.75 -6.72 -9.58
CA ILE A 180 0.22 -5.91 -10.69
C ILE A 180 -1.12 -6.49 -11.16
N LEU A 181 -1.25 -7.81 -11.28
CA LEU A 181 -2.51 -8.46 -11.62
C LEU A 181 -3.61 -8.14 -10.58
N ALA A 182 -3.30 -8.19 -9.28
CA ALA A 182 -4.23 -7.78 -8.23
C ALA A 182 -4.68 -6.31 -8.40
N PHE A 183 -3.73 -5.41 -8.68
CA PHE A 183 -4.00 -3.99 -8.93
C PHE A 183 -4.90 -3.76 -10.17
N VAL A 184 -4.56 -4.37 -11.31
CA VAL A 184 -5.34 -4.27 -12.55
C VAL A 184 -6.72 -4.93 -12.37
N GLY A 185 -6.80 -6.01 -11.62
CA GLY A 185 -8.06 -6.63 -11.20
C GLY A 185 -8.94 -5.66 -10.40
N GLY A 186 -8.37 -4.96 -9.43
CA GLY A 186 -9.09 -3.94 -8.65
C GLY A 186 -9.63 -2.80 -9.52
N MET A 187 -8.81 -2.31 -10.47
CA MET A 187 -9.26 -1.34 -11.48
C MET A 187 -10.42 -1.87 -12.33
N SER A 188 -10.38 -3.16 -12.66
CA SER A 188 -11.38 -3.85 -13.47
C SER A 188 -12.70 -4.02 -12.71
N LEU A 189 -12.66 -4.42 -11.43
CA LEU A 189 -13.84 -4.48 -10.56
C LEU A 189 -14.60 -3.14 -10.55
N ARG A 190 -13.85 -2.03 -10.45
CA ARG A 190 -14.42 -0.67 -10.47
C ARG A 190 -15.03 -0.32 -11.84
N THR A 191 -14.36 -0.68 -12.93
CA THR A 191 -14.72 -0.23 -14.29
C THR A 191 -15.86 -1.04 -14.90
N PHE A 192 -15.87 -2.36 -14.66
CA PHE A 192 -16.88 -3.28 -15.19
C PHE A 192 -18.13 -3.37 -14.30
N ALA A 193 -18.28 -2.44 -13.36
CA ALA A 193 -19.45 -2.32 -12.51
C ALA A 193 -19.80 -3.64 -11.80
N VAL A 194 -18.80 -4.37 -11.30
CA VAL A 194 -19.04 -5.47 -10.34
C VAL A 194 -19.94 -5.03 -9.16
N PRO A 195 -19.87 -3.77 -8.67
CA PRO A 195 -20.83 -3.24 -7.69
C PRO A 195 -22.29 -3.15 -8.17
N ALA A 196 -22.56 -3.33 -9.46
CA ALA A 196 -23.92 -3.37 -10.03
C ALA A 196 -24.41 -4.80 -10.28
N LEU A 197 -23.56 -5.83 -10.14
CA LEU A 197 -23.98 -7.22 -10.26
C LEU A 197 -24.95 -7.60 -9.14
N SER A 198 -25.87 -8.51 -9.44
CA SER A 198 -26.78 -9.09 -8.44
C SER A 198 -25.99 -9.87 -7.38
N GLY A 199 -26.57 -10.01 -6.18
CA GLY A 199 -25.91 -10.74 -5.08
C GLY A 199 -25.50 -12.17 -5.44
N ARG A 200 -26.33 -12.87 -6.23
CA ARG A 200 -26.03 -14.24 -6.72
C ARG A 200 -24.81 -14.27 -7.64
N LEU A 201 -24.70 -13.32 -8.58
CA LEU A 201 -23.55 -13.25 -9.48
C LEU A 201 -22.27 -12.90 -8.73
N ARG A 202 -22.33 -12.01 -7.73
CA ARG A 202 -21.18 -11.72 -6.87
C ARG A 202 -20.75 -12.94 -6.08
N ALA A 203 -21.68 -13.67 -5.48
CA ALA A 203 -21.38 -14.91 -4.76
C ALA A 203 -20.73 -15.94 -5.70
N GLY A 204 -21.28 -16.14 -6.89
CA GLY A 204 -20.68 -17.03 -7.90
C GLY A 204 -19.26 -16.60 -8.30
N LEU A 205 -19.03 -15.31 -8.50
CA LEU A 205 -17.69 -14.78 -8.80
C LEU A 205 -16.71 -14.96 -7.63
N VAL A 206 -17.16 -14.78 -6.38
CA VAL A 206 -16.35 -15.03 -5.18
C VAL A 206 -15.96 -16.50 -5.08
N VAL A 207 -16.90 -17.44 -5.31
CA VAL A 207 -16.59 -18.88 -5.30
C VAL A 207 -15.61 -19.22 -6.42
N LEU A 208 -15.80 -18.68 -7.62
CA LEU A 208 -14.89 -18.90 -8.74
C LEU A 208 -13.48 -18.38 -8.45
N LEU A 209 -13.36 -17.14 -7.95
CA LEU A 209 -12.07 -16.54 -7.58
C LEU A 209 -11.41 -17.30 -6.42
N ALA A 210 -12.19 -17.66 -5.40
CA ALA A 210 -11.70 -18.49 -4.32
C ALA A 210 -11.10 -19.77 -4.89
N GLY A 211 -11.76 -20.42 -5.87
CA GLY A 211 -11.35 -21.65 -6.55
C GLY A 211 -10.02 -21.63 -7.33
N VAL A 212 -9.53 -20.46 -7.74
CA VAL A 212 -8.35 -20.31 -8.62
C VAL A 212 -7.03 -20.85 -8.04
N PRO A 213 -6.65 -20.60 -6.78
CA PRO A 213 -5.38 -21.08 -6.19
C PRO A 213 -5.23 -22.60 -6.21
N TRP A 214 -6.33 -23.35 -6.26
CA TRP A 214 -6.30 -24.82 -6.37
C TRP A 214 -5.95 -25.30 -7.78
N LEU A 215 -6.13 -24.45 -8.79
CA LEU A 215 -5.76 -24.74 -10.18
C LEU A 215 -4.35 -24.24 -10.49
N GLU A 216 -4.04 -23.00 -10.08
CA GLU A 216 -2.73 -22.38 -10.28
C GLU A 216 -2.42 -21.44 -9.10
N PRO A 217 -1.55 -21.86 -8.16
CA PRO A 217 -1.25 -21.11 -6.93
C PRO A 217 -0.79 -19.68 -7.16
N ASP A 218 -0.11 -19.43 -8.29
CA ASP A 218 0.43 -18.13 -8.64
C ASP A 218 -0.65 -17.05 -8.82
N PHE A 219 -1.86 -17.45 -9.23
CA PHE A 219 -3.00 -16.55 -9.32
C PHE A 219 -3.72 -16.34 -7.99
N GLY A 220 -3.41 -17.16 -6.97
CA GLY A 220 -4.13 -17.18 -5.71
C GLY A 220 -4.13 -15.85 -4.98
N TYR A 221 -3.01 -15.12 -4.97
CA TYR A 221 -2.91 -13.81 -4.34
C TYR A 221 -3.89 -12.79 -4.92
N ALA A 222 -3.91 -12.66 -6.25
CA ALA A 222 -4.83 -11.74 -6.92
C ALA A 222 -6.28 -12.21 -6.76
N ALA A 223 -6.55 -13.51 -6.91
CA ALA A 223 -7.90 -14.05 -6.83
C ALA A 223 -8.53 -13.86 -5.44
N TRP A 224 -7.81 -14.19 -4.36
CA TRP A 224 -8.27 -13.95 -2.99
C TRP A 224 -8.43 -12.48 -2.68
N ALA A 225 -7.50 -11.62 -3.13
CA ALA A 225 -7.62 -10.19 -2.91
C ALA A 225 -8.88 -9.61 -3.57
N LEU A 226 -9.19 -10.02 -4.80
CA LEU A 226 -10.40 -9.61 -5.52
C LEU A 226 -11.68 -10.18 -4.88
N ALA A 227 -11.66 -11.45 -4.44
CA ALA A 227 -12.77 -12.05 -3.72
C ALA A 227 -13.06 -11.29 -2.42
N ALA A 228 -12.02 -11.00 -1.64
CA ALA A 228 -12.13 -10.22 -0.41
C ALA A 228 -12.69 -8.81 -0.66
N MET A 229 -12.31 -8.16 -1.76
CA MET A 229 -12.87 -6.87 -2.17
C MET A 229 -14.38 -6.94 -2.48
N ILE A 230 -14.82 -7.97 -3.21
CA ILE A 230 -16.24 -8.16 -3.52
C ILE A 230 -17.05 -8.37 -2.23
N ILE A 231 -16.53 -9.16 -1.28
CA ILE A 231 -17.15 -9.37 0.03
C ILE A 231 -17.16 -8.07 0.83
N ALA A 232 -16.05 -7.34 0.87
CA ALA A 232 -15.91 -6.08 1.60
C ALA A 232 -16.90 -5.01 1.12
N GLU A 233 -17.20 -4.99 -0.18
CA GLU A 233 -18.18 -4.09 -0.77
C GLU A 233 -19.63 -4.55 -0.58
N ALA A 234 -19.89 -5.86 -0.60
CA ALA A 234 -21.25 -6.41 -0.56
C ALA A 234 -21.81 -6.57 0.86
N ALA A 235 -20.95 -6.78 1.86
CA ALA A 235 -21.38 -7.06 3.23
C ALA A 235 -21.53 -5.77 4.08
N ALA A 236 -22.40 -5.83 5.09
CA ALA A 236 -22.48 -4.80 6.12
C ALA A 236 -21.39 -5.05 7.17
N TRP A 237 -20.44 -4.13 7.26
CA TRP A 237 -19.34 -4.24 8.21
C TRP A 237 -19.58 -3.34 9.42
N PRO A 238 -19.28 -3.82 10.65
CA PRO A 238 -19.36 -2.99 11.82
C PRO A 238 -18.33 -1.87 11.72
N ASP A 239 -18.79 -0.64 11.92
CA ASP A 239 -17.94 0.54 12.05
C ASP A 239 -17.50 0.69 13.51
N GLY A 240 -16.26 1.08 13.73
CA GLY A 240 -15.70 1.16 15.08
C GLY A 240 -14.40 1.95 15.12
N ALA A 241 -14.14 2.61 16.25
CA ALA A 241 -12.99 3.49 16.41
C ALA A 241 -11.65 2.80 16.09
N ILE A 242 -11.52 1.51 16.44
CA ILE A 242 -10.31 0.70 16.18
C ILE A 242 -10.10 0.50 14.68
N VAL A 243 -11.14 0.10 13.94
CA VAL A 243 -11.06 -0.10 12.48
C VAL A 243 -10.68 1.20 11.79
N ARG A 244 -11.29 2.31 12.23
CA ARG A 244 -10.99 3.63 11.71
C ARG A 244 -9.54 4.02 11.95
N PHE A 245 -9.08 3.86 13.20
CA PHE A 245 -7.71 4.11 13.59
C PHE A 245 -6.73 3.30 12.74
N ILE A 246 -6.92 1.98 12.65
CA ILE A 246 -6.01 1.12 11.88
C ILE A 246 -5.96 1.56 10.41
N ALA A 247 -7.11 1.85 9.80
CA ALA A 247 -7.15 2.30 8.42
C ALA A 247 -6.45 3.65 8.20
N ASP A 248 -6.64 4.60 9.11
CA ASP A 248 -6.10 5.97 9.00
C ASP A 248 -4.57 6.00 9.16
N TYR A 249 -3.99 5.11 10.00
CA TYR A 249 -2.54 5.01 10.23
C TYR A 249 -1.88 3.81 9.51
N SER A 250 -2.61 3.08 8.67
CA SER A 250 -2.13 1.84 8.03
C SER A 250 -0.83 2.01 7.25
N TYR A 251 -0.65 3.15 6.57
CA TYR A 251 0.53 3.41 5.75
C TYR A 251 1.78 3.64 6.60
N GLU A 252 1.68 4.48 7.63
CA GLU A 252 2.77 4.76 8.54
C GLU A 252 3.16 3.52 9.33
N MET A 253 2.18 2.71 9.80
CA MET A 253 2.45 1.41 10.41
C MET A 253 3.16 0.46 9.44
N PHE A 254 2.72 0.42 8.18
CA PHE A 254 3.38 -0.38 7.13
C PHE A 254 4.84 0.04 6.93
N LEU A 255 5.17 1.34 6.99
CA LEU A 255 6.55 1.80 6.82
C LEU A 255 7.47 1.44 7.99
N VAL A 256 6.96 1.50 9.23
CA VAL A 256 7.83 1.44 10.43
C VAL A 256 7.86 0.09 11.12
N HIS A 257 6.88 -0.80 10.89
CA HIS A 257 6.79 -2.07 11.62
C HIS A 257 8.03 -2.96 11.45
N GLY A 258 8.53 -3.13 10.22
CA GLY A 258 9.66 -4.01 9.93
C GLY A 258 10.92 -3.60 10.71
N PRO A 259 11.43 -2.36 10.53
CA PRO A 259 12.60 -1.89 11.27
C PRO A 259 12.44 -1.94 12.79
N ILE A 260 11.24 -1.63 13.31
CA ILE A 260 10.98 -1.66 14.76
C ILE A 260 10.98 -3.10 15.28
N VAL A 261 10.35 -4.04 14.58
CA VAL A 261 10.38 -5.47 14.94
C VAL A 261 11.81 -6.00 14.92
N VAL A 262 12.61 -5.64 13.91
CA VAL A 262 14.03 -6.02 13.85
C VAL A 262 14.82 -5.45 15.03
N LEU A 263 14.65 -4.16 15.34
CA LEU A 263 15.31 -3.51 16.47
C LEU A 263 15.01 -4.25 17.79
N PHE A 264 13.73 -4.49 18.09
CA PHE A 264 13.34 -5.09 19.36
C PHE A 264 13.67 -6.58 19.47
N VAL A 265 13.54 -7.35 18.38
CA VAL A 265 13.77 -8.80 18.43
C VAL A 265 15.25 -9.16 18.29
N ARG A 266 16.02 -8.42 17.48
CA ARG A 266 17.42 -8.75 17.19
C ARG A 266 18.44 -7.94 17.97
N MET A 267 18.10 -6.71 18.38
CA MET A 267 19.07 -5.82 19.05
C MET A 267 18.79 -5.65 20.53
N ILE A 268 17.53 -5.77 20.96
CA ILE A 268 17.14 -5.66 22.36
C ILE A 268 17.00 -7.10 22.92
N HIS A 269 17.91 -7.51 23.80
CA HIS A 269 17.95 -8.86 24.39
C HIS A 269 16.84 -9.13 25.43
N LEU A 270 15.59 -8.93 25.05
CA LEU A 270 14.41 -9.23 25.89
C LEU A 270 13.84 -10.61 25.54
N PRO A 271 13.10 -11.26 26.46
CA PRO A 271 12.35 -12.46 26.12
C PRO A 271 11.36 -12.16 24.99
N LEU A 272 11.22 -13.11 24.05
CA LEU A 272 10.51 -12.89 22.79
C LEU A 272 9.09 -12.28 22.95
N PRO A 273 8.24 -12.72 23.89
CA PRO A 273 6.92 -12.11 24.07
C PRO A 273 6.97 -10.62 24.43
N TRP A 274 7.92 -10.22 25.28
CA TRP A 274 8.11 -8.83 25.67
C TRP A 274 8.69 -8.00 24.53
N ALA A 275 9.68 -8.54 23.79
CA ALA A 275 10.23 -7.89 22.61
C ALA A 275 9.15 -7.59 21.57
N LEU A 276 8.28 -8.57 21.27
CA LEU A 276 7.18 -8.41 20.32
C LEU A 276 6.11 -7.44 20.82
N GLY A 277 5.69 -7.53 22.09
CA GLY A 277 4.72 -6.61 22.67
C GLY A 277 5.19 -5.16 22.60
N LEU A 278 6.45 -4.91 22.98
CA LEU A 278 7.05 -3.58 22.90
C LEU A 278 7.25 -3.12 21.46
N ALA A 279 7.63 -4.00 20.54
CA ALA A 279 7.76 -3.67 19.12
C ALA A 279 6.43 -3.22 18.51
N LEU A 280 5.32 -3.88 18.84
CA LEU A 280 3.99 -3.50 18.36
C LEU A 280 3.54 -2.15 18.93
N ILE A 281 3.74 -1.92 20.23
CA ILE A 281 3.45 -0.62 20.87
C ILE A 281 4.29 0.48 20.22
N ALA A 282 5.60 0.26 20.07
CA ALA A 282 6.52 1.20 19.45
C ALA A 282 6.15 1.48 17.99
N THR A 283 5.69 0.47 17.24
CA THR A 283 5.19 0.62 15.86
C THR A 283 4.01 1.59 15.81
N VAL A 284 3.02 1.39 16.68
CA VAL A 284 1.83 2.26 16.74
C VAL A 284 2.21 3.69 17.13
N VAL A 285 3.01 3.86 18.19
CA VAL A 285 3.45 5.18 18.66
C VAL A 285 4.25 5.91 17.56
N THR A 286 5.17 5.21 16.92
CA THR A 286 5.99 5.78 15.84
C THR A 286 5.15 6.14 14.63
N ALA A 287 4.16 5.31 14.26
CA ALA A 287 3.26 5.60 13.16
C ALA A 287 2.40 6.85 13.43
N ILE A 288 1.89 7.02 14.65
CA ILE A 288 1.15 8.24 15.05
C ILE A 288 2.06 9.47 14.99
N ALA A 289 3.27 9.37 15.54
CA ALA A 289 4.23 10.47 15.53
C ALA A 289 4.62 10.88 14.10
N LEU A 290 4.90 9.89 13.24
CA LEU A 290 5.21 10.10 11.83
C LEU A 290 4.07 10.79 11.09
N HIS A 291 2.83 10.30 11.25
CA HIS A 291 1.65 10.88 10.63
C HIS A 291 1.45 12.35 11.05
N ARG A 292 1.53 12.63 12.36
CA ARG A 292 1.43 14.00 12.87
C ARG A 292 2.56 14.90 12.37
N GLY A 293 3.78 14.38 12.29
CA GLY A 293 4.93 15.09 11.73
C GLY A 293 4.69 15.50 10.27
N VAL A 294 4.15 14.59 9.45
CA VAL A 294 3.80 14.89 8.05
C VAL A 294 2.73 15.98 7.97
N LEU A 295 1.64 15.86 8.72
CA LEU A 295 0.59 16.90 8.74
C LEU A 295 1.13 18.27 9.17
N TRP A 296 2.04 18.28 10.14
CA TRP A 296 2.69 19.51 10.59
C TRP A 296 3.54 20.13 9.46
N MET A 297 4.37 19.34 8.77
CA MET A 297 5.14 19.83 7.61
C MET A 297 4.25 20.37 6.49
N GLU A 298 3.16 19.67 6.16
CA GLU A 298 2.19 20.16 5.17
C GLU A 298 1.56 21.49 5.60
N SER A 299 1.27 21.66 6.89
CA SER A 299 0.71 22.90 7.42
C SER A 299 1.68 24.08 7.31
N LEU A 300 2.98 23.83 7.49
CA LEU A 300 4.03 24.85 7.31
C LEU A 300 4.17 25.25 5.85
N ALA A 301 4.20 24.26 4.94
CA ALA A 301 4.26 24.50 3.50
C ALA A 301 3.05 25.33 3.01
N ALA A 302 1.86 25.05 3.54
CA ALA A 302 0.64 25.80 3.20
C ALA A 302 0.65 27.25 3.71
N ARG A 303 1.30 27.54 4.86
CA ARG A 303 1.43 28.92 5.37
C ARG A 303 2.29 29.79 4.45
N GLY A 304 3.34 29.22 3.86
CA GLY A 304 4.22 29.93 2.92
C GLY A 304 3.56 30.28 1.58
N GLN A 305 2.47 29.60 1.20
CA GLN A 305 1.75 29.84 -0.06
C GLN A 305 0.63 30.88 0.04
N ARG A 306 0.34 31.41 1.23
CA ARG A 306 -0.58 32.55 1.33
C ARG A 306 0.13 33.77 0.74
N SER A 307 -0.15 34.06 -0.53
CA SER A 307 0.28 35.31 -1.17
C SER A 307 -0.01 36.48 -0.25
N PRO A 308 0.89 37.49 -0.16
CA PRO A 308 0.58 38.70 0.58
C PRO A 308 -0.78 39.20 0.12
N SER A 309 -1.67 39.49 1.08
CA SER A 309 -3.00 40.02 0.81
C SER A 309 -2.88 41.09 -0.28
N PRO A 310 -3.73 41.06 -1.33
CA PRO A 310 -3.69 42.10 -2.35
C PRO A 310 -3.69 43.43 -1.62
N VAL A 311 -2.62 44.21 -1.80
CA VAL A 311 -2.53 45.55 -1.25
C VAL A 311 -3.79 46.24 -1.73
N LEU A 312 -4.67 46.60 -0.80
CA LEU A 312 -5.84 47.41 -1.08
C LEU A 312 -5.30 48.72 -1.64
N ILE A 313 -5.28 48.83 -2.97
CA ILE A 313 -5.02 50.10 -3.64
C ILE A 313 -6.22 50.97 -3.24
N ALA A 314 -6.01 51.83 -2.25
CA ALA A 314 -7.00 52.82 -1.86
C ALA A 314 -7.26 53.71 -3.10
N PRO A 315 -8.52 53.96 -3.47
CA PRO A 315 -8.81 54.84 -4.59
C PRO A 315 -8.24 56.24 -4.29
N PRO A 316 -7.69 56.93 -5.30
CA PRO A 316 -7.23 58.30 -5.14
C PRO A 316 -8.42 59.19 -4.74
N ARG A 317 -8.16 60.10 -3.79
CA ARG A 317 -9.12 61.09 -3.29
C ARG A 317 -9.35 62.22 -4.29
#